data_AF-A0A179UW04-F1
#
_entry.id   AF-A0A179UW04-F1
#
_cell.length_a   1.000
_cell.length_b   1.000
_cell.length_c   1.000
_cell.angle_alpha   90.00
_cell.angle_beta   90.00
_cell.angle_gamma   90.00
#
_symmetry.space_group_name_H-M   'P 1'
#
loop_
_entity.id
_entity.type
_entity.pdbx_description
1 polymer ?
#
loop_
_entity_poly.entity_id
_entity_poly.type
_entity_poly.pdbx_seq_one_letter_code
_entity_poly.pdbx_strand_id
1 'polypeptide(L)'
;MLQMAEFSLHLNNQFPTLRFSIGQLRGLHGRHRAQVGSELLPPIDRWWMVDLYLDDVGDELKITLLEYEGEQNEPFRQRWLTRLSKCNRERLEQLDNHRNRRLRQGFDALLAVSGLWGRGMRISMIHRLIAVGCIEEILNSLSDIGEYWSSLVDYSPAAMTKISSDTVEELQLMAPHTSRIEAKAARGYVLSGQAFVGFSESERKTIWSRMEKFDGLIPSVYTFFENFKYLESCAHCVKRLFGPSRESIWSTMKHMFITALNTEEDCLIQTSESTFRQTRMMSAERLNLAYRQVWLYAMRHYLLMPADPKNDDDLLAKPNRAKADERVVYEMAKLAHRLGFHSPEITALMNQSPDQQIARAALLRVRIQGYQVG
;
A
#
# COMPACT_ATOMS: atom_id res chain seq x y z
N MET A 1 30.61 -33.72 10.69
CA MET A 1 30.73 -34.38 9.38
C MET A 1 29.31 -34.71 8.92
N LEU A 2 28.73 -33.88 8.06
CA LEU A 2 27.32 -33.95 7.66
C LEU A 2 27.17 -34.95 6.50
N GLN A 3 26.54 -36.10 6.77
CA GLN A 3 26.02 -36.96 5.72
C GLN A 3 24.62 -36.49 5.36
N MET A 4 24.50 -35.81 4.22
CA MET A 4 23.23 -35.74 3.49
C MET A 4 22.96 -37.12 2.91
N ALA A 5 21.97 -37.82 3.46
CA ALA A 5 21.40 -39.00 2.81
C ALA A 5 20.07 -38.59 2.18
N GLU A 6 20.10 -38.34 0.87
CA GLU A 6 18.92 -38.50 0.02
C GLU A 6 18.41 -39.93 0.19
N PHE A 7 17.19 -40.08 0.70
CA PHE A 7 16.44 -41.32 0.58
C PHE A 7 15.07 -41.01 -0.02
N SER A 8 14.98 -41.14 -1.34
CA SER A 8 13.74 -41.51 -1.99
C SER A 8 14.02 -42.61 -2.98
N LEU A 9 13.13 -43.61 -2.98
CA LEU A 9 13.07 -44.81 -3.82
C LEU A 9 13.82 -46.05 -3.29
N HIS A 10 13.17 -46.80 -2.39
CA HIS A 10 12.86 -48.21 -2.63
C HIS A 10 11.69 -48.68 -1.76
N LEU A 11 10.81 -49.48 -2.37
CA LEU A 11 9.61 -50.06 -1.79
C LEU A 11 9.95 -51.04 -0.66
N ASN A 12 9.72 -50.64 0.60
CA ASN A 12 9.26 -51.51 1.68
C ASN A 12 8.80 -50.64 2.86
N ASN A 13 7.55 -50.83 3.28
CA ASN A 13 6.71 -49.81 3.90
C ASN A 13 6.89 -49.67 5.43
N GLN A 14 8.12 -49.59 5.93
CA GLN A 14 8.38 -49.32 7.36
C GLN A 14 9.52 -48.32 7.52
N PHE A 15 9.18 -47.03 7.55
CA PHE A 15 10.09 -46.00 8.02
C PHE A 15 10.34 -46.20 9.53
N PRO A 16 11.60 -46.15 10.00
CA PRO A 16 11.88 -46.16 11.43
C PRO A 16 11.15 -44.99 12.08
N THR A 17 10.17 -45.32 12.94
CA THR A 17 9.29 -44.33 13.54
C THR A 17 9.86 -43.92 14.90
N LEU A 18 10.38 -42.70 14.99
CA LEU A 18 10.76 -42.12 16.26
C LEU A 18 9.50 -41.58 16.95
N ARG A 19 9.19 -42.09 18.14
CA ARG A 19 8.09 -41.61 18.97
C ARG A 19 8.67 -40.78 20.11
N PHE A 20 8.18 -39.54 20.22
CA PHE A 20 8.53 -38.63 21.29
C PHE A 20 7.32 -38.44 22.18
N SER A 21 7.53 -38.47 23.50
CA SER A 21 6.50 -38.12 24.47
C SER A 21 6.23 -36.61 24.41
N ILE A 22 5.02 -36.20 24.80
CA ILE A 22 4.64 -34.79 24.87
C ILE A 22 5.67 -34.03 25.73
N GLY A 23 6.30 -33.00 25.16
CA GLY A 23 7.31 -32.17 25.82
C GLY A 23 8.78 -32.61 25.63
N GLN A 24 9.06 -33.78 25.03
CA GLN A 24 10.43 -34.25 24.77
C GLN A 24 11.10 -33.56 23.57
N LEU A 25 10.32 -32.95 22.68
CA LEU A 25 10.85 -32.16 21.56
C LEU A 25 10.67 -30.67 21.85
N ARG A 26 11.78 -29.94 21.90
CA ARG A 26 11.75 -28.47 21.86
C ARG A 26 11.68 -28.04 20.40
N GLY A 27 10.50 -27.60 19.96
CA GLY A 27 10.34 -27.05 18.61
C GLY A 27 11.06 -25.71 18.49
N LEU A 28 12.26 -25.71 17.88
CA LEU A 28 13.07 -24.52 17.58
C LEU A 28 12.48 -23.71 16.42
N HIS A 29 11.93 -24.38 15.39
CA HIS A 29 11.32 -23.75 14.21
C HIS A 29 10.09 -24.54 13.71
N GLY A 30 9.27 -23.95 12.83
CA GLY A 30 8.23 -24.66 12.08
C GLY A 30 6.88 -24.87 12.79
N ARG A 31 6.68 -24.31 14.00
CA ARG A 31 5.39 -24.40 14.73
C ARG A 31 4.22 -23.79 13.95
N HIS A 32 4.47 -22.71 13.22
CA HIS A 32 3.48 -22.11 12.31
C HIS A 32 3.09 -23.07 11.18
N ARG A 33 4.00 -23.93 10.68
CA ARG A 33 3.69 -24.94 9.65
C ARG A 33 2.83 -26.06 10.22
N ALA A 34 3.08 -26.45 11.47
CA ALA A 34 2.25 -27.42 12.16
C ALA A 34 0.82 -26.92 12.36
N GLN A 35 0.69 -25.65 12.78
CA GLN A 35 -0.60 -24.98 12.94
C GLN A 35 -1.34 -24.85 11.60
N VAL A 36 -0.70 -24.25 10.59
CA VAL A 36 -1.30 -24.09 9.26
C VAL A 36 -1.62 -25.43 8.60
N GLY A 37 -0.75 -26.44 8.74
CA GLY A 37 -0.99 -27.79 8.23
C GLY A 37 -2.17 -28.47 8.91
N SER A 38 -2.38 -28.24 10.21
CA SER A 38 -3.54 -28.75 10.93
C SER A 38 -4.87 -28.15 10.46
N GLU A 39 -4.84 -26.89 10.01
CA GLU A 39 -6.02 -26.14 9.56
C GLU A 39 -6.34 -26.41 8.07
N LEU A 40 -5.32 -26.52 7.23
CA LEU A 40 -5.47 -26.51 5.77
C LEU A 40 -5.26 -27.86 5.10
N LEU A 41 -4.58 -28.83 5.74
CA LEU A 41 -4.26 -30.12 5.10
C LEU A 41 -5.13 -31.26 5.65
N PRO A 42 -5.63 -32.16 4.79
CA PRO A 42 -6.29 -33.38 5.22
C PRO A 42 -5.31 -34.29 5.98
N PRO A 43 -5.78 -35.16 6.90
CA PRO A 43 -4.91 -35.89 7.83
C PRO A 43 -3.77 -36.69 7.19
N ILE A 44 -3.97 -37.19 5.97
CA ILE A 44 -2.97 -37.98 5.24
C ILE A 44 -1.80 -37.15 4.70
N ASP A 45 -1.98 -35.83 4.57
CA ASP A 45 -0.99 -34.89 4.04
C ASP A 45 -0.31 -34.06 5.16
N ARG A 46 -0.61 -34.35 6.43
CA ARG A 46 -0.04 -33.66 7.61
C ARG A 46 1.35 -34.18 7.98
N TRP A 47 2.23 -34.27 7.00
CA TRP A 47 3.62 -34.64 7.21
C TRP A 47 4.55 -33.65 6.50
N TRP A 48 5.71 -33.40 7.10
CA TRP A 48 6.76 -32.61 6.50
C TRP A 48 8.10 -33.08 7.05
N MET A 49 9.15 -32.81 6.29
CA MET A 49 10.52 -33.05 6.73
C MET A 49 10.88 -32.10 7.87
N VAL A 50 11.48 -32.65 8.92
CA VAL A 50 12.02 -31.91 10.06
C VAL A 50 13.48 -32.30 10.25
N ASP A 51 14.30 -31.33 10.62
CA ASP A 51 15.67 -31.57 11.04
C ASP A 51 15.68 -31.76 12.56
N LEU A 52 16.23 -32.89 13.03
CA LEU A 52 16.37 -33.21 14.44
C LEU A 52 17.80 -32.92 14.88
N TYR A 53 17.92 -32.18 15.97
CA TYR A 53 19.20 -31.84 16.58
C TYR A 53 19.27 -32.40 18.00
N LEU A 54 20.48 -32.74 18.47
CA LEU A 54 20.72 -33.19 19.85
C LEU A 54 20.75 -31.99 20.82
N ASP A 55 20.49 -32.22 22.10
CA ASP A 55 20.37 -31.12 23.09
C ASP A 55 21.71 -30.40 23.38
N ASP A 56 22.84 -30.99 22.99
CA ASP A 56 24.21 -30.47 23.15
C ASP A 56 24.67 -29.58 22.00
N VAL A 57 23.76 -29.17 21.12
CA VAL A 57 24.04 -28.22 20.04
C VAL A 57 24.56 -26.91 20.62
N GLY A 58 25.82 -26.60 20.29
CA GLY A 58 26.52 -25.42 20.76
C GLY A 58 25.77 -24.12 20.49
N ASP A 59 25.93 -23.14 21.37
CA ASP A 59 25.22 -21.85 21.29
C ASP A 59 25.51 -21.10 19.98
N GLU A 60 26.65 -21.37 19.35
CA GLU A 60 27.00 -20.89 18.01
C GLU A 60 26.02 -21.39 16.95
N LEU A 61 25.58 -22.66 16.98
CA LEU A 61 24.63 -23.21 16.01
C LEU A 61 23.19 -22.76 16.30
N LYS A 62 22.85 -22.45 17.56
CA LYS A 62 21.58 -21.78 17.92
C LYS A 62 21.56 -20.34 17.42
N ILE A 63 22.67 -19.62 17.55
CA ILE A 63 22.86 -18.30 16.98
C ILE A 63 22.82 -18.40 15.46
N THR A 64 23.48 -19.38 14.83
CA THR A 64 23.38 -19.60 13.38
C THR A 64 21.95 -19.93 12.96
N LEU A 65 21.16 -20.69 13.73
CA LEU A 65 19.75 -20.96 13.43
C LEU A 65 18.84 -19.74 13.61
N LEU A 66 19.22 -18.79 14.48
CA LEU A 66 18.58 -17.47 14.64
C LEU A 66 19.07 -16.46 13.59
N GLU A 67 20.33 -16.55 13.16
CA GLU A 67 20.94 -15.82 12.04
C GLU A 67 20.51 -16.40 10.69
N TYR A 68 20.01 -17.64 10.63
CA TYR A 68 19.32 -18.22 9.46
C TYR A 68 18.05 -17.44 9.10
N GLU A 69 17.52 -16.63 10.03
CA GLU A 69 16.47 -15.62 9.80
C GLU A 69 17.03 -14.28 9.29
N GLY A 70 18.32 -14.00 9.47
CA GLY A 70 18.99 -12.74 9.12
C GLY A 70 20.00 -12.90 7.98
N GLU A 71 19.63 -12.39 6.81
CA GLU A 71 20.48 -12.16 5.63
C GLU A 71 21.00 -13.42 4.86
N GLN A 72 20.55 -13.53 3.61
CA GLN A 72 21.12 -14.35 2.53
C GLN A 72 20.98 -15.89 2.56
N ASN A 73 19.82 -16.43 2.90
CA ASN A 73 19.52 -17.83 2.58
C ASN A 73 18.81 -17.97 1.21
N GLU A 74 19.58 -17.83 0.12
CA GLU A 74 19.09 -17.95 -1.25
C GLU A 74 18.37 -19.27 -1.54
N PRO A 75 18.80 -20.45 -1.02
CA PRO A 75 18.03 -21.69 -1.12
C PRO A 75 16.65 -21.65 -0.45
N PHE A 76 16.54 -20.97 0.69
CA PHE A 76 15.27 -20.81 1.40
C PHE A 76 14.34 -19.83 0.67
N ARG A 77 14.89 -18.68 0.22
CA ARG A 77 14.19 -17.75 -0.66
C ARG A 77 13.66 -18.47 -1.89
N GLN A 78 14.49 -19.27 -2.54
CA GLN A 78 14.10 -20.03 -3.73
C GLN A 78 12.99 -21.04 -3.42
N ARG A 79 13.05 -21.72 -2.26
CA ARG A 79 12.00 -22.64 -1.81
C ARG A 79 10.65 -21.96 -1.55
N TRP A 80 10.64 -20.71 -1.09
CA TRP A 80 9.40 -19.94 -0.95
C TRP A 80 8.93 -19.36 -2.28
N LEU A 81 9.85 -18.90 -3.12
CA LEU A 81 9.54 -18.44 -4.48
C LEU A 81 8.87 -19.56 -5.28
N THR A 82 9.35 -20.81 -5.22
CA THR A 82 8.74 -21.93 -5.95
C THR A 82 7.31 -22.27 -5.53
N ARG A 83 6.88 -21.88 -4.32
CA ARG A 83 5.50 -22.06 -3.84
C ARG A 83 4.54 -20.99 -4.36
N LEU A 84 5.05 -19.89 -4.88
CA LEU A 84 4.22 -18.84 -5.47
C LEU A 84 3.79 -19.24 -6.90
N SER A 85 2.60 -18.81 -7.28
CA SER A 85 2.18 -18.88 -8.69
C SER A 85 3.17 -18.11 -9.57
N LYS A 86 3.30 -18.53 -10.84
CA LYS A 86 4.17 -17.87 -11.82
C LYS A 86 3.96 -16.35 -11.85
N CYS A 87 2.71 -15.90 -11.88
CA CYS A 87 2.37 -14.47 -11.90
C CYS A 87 2.75 -13.73 -10.61
N ASN A 88 2.75 -14.39 -9.45
CA ASN A 88 3.19 -13.76 -8.20
C ASN A 88 4.72 -13.69 -8.12
N ARG A 89 5.44 -14.68 -8.65
CA ARG A 89 6.91 -14.61 -8.78
C ARG A 89 7.33 -13.45 -9.67
N GLU A 90 6.75 -13.33 -10.86
CA GLU A 90 7.05 -12.24 -11.80
C GLU A 90 6.79 -10.86 -11.17
N ARG A 91 5.75 -10.71 -10.35
CA ARG A 91 5.46 -9.46 -9.63
C ARG A 91 6.49 -9.14 -8.55
N LEU A 92 7.02 -10.14 -7.84
CA LEU A 92 8.10 -9.94 -6.89
C LEU A 92 9.43 -9.64 -7.60
N GLU A 93 9.72 -10.31 -8.71
CA GLU A 93 10.88 -10.00 -9.55
C GLU A 93 10.83 -8.56 -10.09
N GLN A 94 9.62 -8.07 -10.44
CA GLN A 94 9.42 -6.66 -10.78
C GLN A 94 9.76 -5.74 -9.59
N LEU A 95 9.38 -6.10 -8.37
CA LEU A 95 9.73 -5.31 -7.17
C LEU A 95 11.25 -5.29 -6.91
N ASP A 96 11.93 -6.41 -7.18
CA ASP A 96 13.38 -6.55 -7.01
C ASP A 96 14.19 -5.83 -8.12
N ASN A 97 13.53 -5.34 -9.17
CA ASN A 97 14.16 -4.54 -10.21
C ASN A 97 14.74 -3.24 -9.62
N HIS A 98 15.96 -2.86 -10.03
CA HIS A 98 16.64 -1.63 -9.58
C HIS A 98 15.79 -0.36 -9.71
N ARG A 99 14.89 -0.28 -10.70
CA ARG A 99 13.97 0.85 -10.89
C ARG A 99 12.95 1.00 -9.76
N ASN A 100 12.62 -0.11 -9.09
CA ASN A 100 11.63 -0.19 -8.02
C ASN A 100 12.28 -0.29 -6.63
N ARG A 101 13.60 -0.08 -6.53
CA ARG A 101 14.37 -0.16 -5.28
C ARG A 101 13.76 0.68 -4.15
N ARG A 102 13.30 1.90 -4.44
CA ARG A 102 12.65 2.75 -3.43
C ARG A 102 11.41 2.09 -2.84
N LEU A 103 10.54 1.54 -3.70
CA LEU A 103 9.34 0.82 -3.26
C LEU A 103 9.69 -0.40 -2.41
N ARG A 104 10.69 -1.16 -2.86
CA ARG A 104 11.20 -2.31 -2.11
C ARG A 104 11.69 -1.91 -0.72
N GLN A 105 12.49 -0.86 -0.62
CA GLN A 105 12.99 -0.31 0.64
C GLN A 105 11.85 0.15 1.57
N GLY A 106 10.80 0.76 1.03
CA GLY A 106 9.62 1.14 1.82
C GLY A 106 8.92 -0.06 2.46
N PHE A 107 8.84 -1.18 1.74
CA PHE A 107 8.36 -2.44 2.30
C PHE A 107 9.36 -3.04 3.29
N ASP A 108 10.65 -3.09 2.96
CA ASP A 108 11.68 -3.66 3.84
C ASP A 108 11.77 -2.93 5.19
N ALA A 109 11.50 -1.62 5.23
CA ALA A 109 11.42 -0.85 6.47
C ALA A 109 10.36 -1.37 7.46
N LEU A 110 9.30 -2.04 6.96
CA LEU A 110 8.26 -2.64 7.80
C LEU A 110 8.63 -4.03 8.32
N LEU A 111 9.73 -4.64 7.88
CA LEU A 111 10.15 -5.97 8.34
C LEU A 111 10.51 -6.00 9.84
N ALA A 112 10.86 -4.85 10.41
CA ALA A 112 11.13 -4.72 11.85
C ALA A 112 9.92 -5.08 12.72
N VAL A 113 8.69 -4.90 12.21
CA VAL A 113 7.44 -5.25 12.90
C VAL A 113 6.84 -6.49 12.24
N SER A 114 7.21 -7.67 12.74
CA SER A 114 6.84 -8.97 12.17
C SER A 114 5.32 -9.16 12.01
N GLY A 115 4.53 -8.65 12.96
CA GLY A 115 3.07 -8.72 12.95
C GLY A 115 2.40 -8.05 11.75
N LEU A 116 3.05 -7.11 11.07
CA LEU A 116 2.50 -6.45 9.88
C LEU A 116 2.33 -7.38 8.66
N TRP A 117 3.06 -8.50 8.64
CA TRP A 117 3.18 -9.39 7.49
C TRP A 117 2.24 -10.61 7.55
N GLY A 118 1.21 -10.55 8.41
CA GLY A 118 0.12 -11.52 8.45
C GLY A 118 -0.78 -11.45 7.20
N ARG A 119 -2.11 -11.44 7.37
CA ARG A 119 -3.05 -11.50 6.23
C ARG A 119 -3.12 -10.23 5.36
N GLY A 120 -2.35 -9.18 5.68
CA GLY A 120 -2.42 -7.89 5.01
C GLY A 120 -1.73 -7.81 3.64
N MET A 121 -0.69 -8.62 3.40
CA MET A 121 0.14 -8.48 2.20
C MET A 121 -0.55 -8.99 0.92
N ARG A 122 -0.52 -8.18 -0.15
CA ARG A 122 -1.15 -8.49 -1.44
C ARG A 122 -0.19 -8.41 -2.60
N ILE A 123 0.56 -9.50 -2.82
CA ILE A 123 1.50 -9.64 -3.94
C ILE A 123 0.81 -9.38 -5.28
N SER A 124 -0.46 -9.77 -5.41
CA SER A 124 -1.27 -9.53 -6.60
C SER A 124 -1.41 -8.05 -6.97
N MET A 125 -1.21 -7.12 -6.04
CA MET A 125 -1.35 -5.68 -6.27
C MET A 125 -0.03 -4.95 -6.55
N ILE A 126 1.12 -5.62 -6.46
CA ILE A 126 2.45 -4.98 -6.66
C ILE A 126 2.58 -4.32 -8.03
N HIS A 127 2.13 -5.00 -9.08
CA HIS A 127 2.17 -4.45 -10.45
C HIS A 127 1.40 -3.11 -10.58
N ARG A 128 0.33 -2.92 -9.79
CA ARG A 128 -0.43 -1.66 -9.74
C ARG A 128 0.34 -0.56 -9.02
N LEU A 129 0.98 -0.87 -7.89
CA LEU A 129 1.85 0.06 -7.17
C LEU A 129 2.98 0.61 -8.06
N ILE A 130 3.56 -0.26 -8.90
CA ILE A 130 4.62 0.13 -9.84
C ILE A 130 4.06 0.99 -10.98
N ALA A 131 2.90 0.62 -11.53
CA ALA A 131 2.32 1.30 -12.70
C ALA A 131 1.67 2.66 -12.38
N VAL A 132 1.23 2.88 -11.14
CA VAL A 132 0.48 4.09 -10.77
C VAL A 132 1.35 5.35 -10.72
N GLY A 133 2.66 5.23 -10.52
CA GLY A 133 3.58 6.38 -10.48
C GLY A 133 3.37 7.30 -9.27
N CYS A 134 2.81 6.81 -8.16
CA CYS A 134 2.62 7.55 -6.90
C CYS A 134 3.64 7.11 -5.84
N ILE A 135 4.92 7.03 -6.21
CA ILE A 135 5.94 6.44 -5.32
C ILE A 135 6.13 7.25 -4.05
N GLU A 136 6.07 8.58 -4.12
CA GLU A 136 6.17 9.46 -2.95
C GLU A 136 5.01 9.21 -1.95
N GLU A 137 3.77 9.14 -2.43
CA GLU A 137 2.59 8.92 -1.58
C GLU A 137 2.57 7.51 -0.99
N ILE A 138 2.95 6.51 -1.79
CA ILE A 138 3.06 5.12 -1.34
C ILE A 138 4.10 5.01 -0.22
N LEU A 139 5.28 5.61 -0.40
CA LEU A 139 6.34 5.55 0.61
C LEU A 139 5.95 6.31 1.87
N ASN A 140 5.26 7.45 1.77
CA ASN A 140 4.75 8.16 2.94
C ASN A 140 3.80 7.25 3.73
N SER A 141 2.84 6.62 3.05
CA SER A 141 1.89 5.73 3.73
C SER A 141 2.54 4.50 4.37
N LEU A 142 3.57 3.92 3.74
CA LEU A 142 4.33 2.83 4.33
C LEU A 142 5.14 3.31 5.55
N SER A 143 5.76 4.49 5.45
CA SER A 143 6.47 5.12 6.57
C SER A 143 5.54 5.37 7.76
N ASP A 144 4.33 5.87 7.52
CA ASP A 144 3.33 6.14 8.57
C ASP A 144 2.92 4.87 9.31
N ILE A 145 2.80 3.73 8.60
CA ILE A 145 2.54 2.42 9.22
C ILE A 145 3.69 2.06 10.16
N GLY A 146 4.93 2.10 9.66
CA GLY A 146 6.11 1.75 10.45
C GLY A 146 6.26 2.65 11.67
N GLU A 147 6.09 3.95 11.48
CA GLU A 147 6.19 4.96 12.53
C GLU A 147 5.15 4.74 13.62
N TYR A 148 3.89 4.50 13.24
CA TYR A 148 2.82 4.21 14.20
C TYR A 148 3.19 3.03 15.11
N TRP A 149 3.49 1.86 14.54
CA TRP A 149 3.77 0.66 15.34
C TRP A 149 5.07 0.76 16.14
N SER A 150 6.09 1.43 15.61
CA SER A 150 7.35 1.66 16.31
C SER A 150 7.16 2.58 17.51
N SER A 151 6.36 3.65 17.36
CA SER A 151 6.10 4.62 18.43
C SER A 151 5.39 3.98 19.64
N LEU A 152 4.54 2.97 19.42
CA LEU A 152 3.83 2.27 20.50
C LEU A 152 4.79 1.61 21.48
N VAL A 153 5.95 1.16 21.00
CA VAL A 153 6.94 0.40 21.78
C VAL A 153 8.27 1.15 21.94
N ASP A 154 8.24 2.48 21.83
CA ASP A 154 9.40 3.36 22.00
C ASP A 154 10.58 2.99 21.08
N TYR A 155 10.27 2.55 19.86
CA TYR A 155 11.25 2.18 18.82
C TYR A 155 12.20 1.05 19.24
N SER A 156 11.86 0.26 20.26
CA SER A 156 12.70 -0.84 20.74
C SER A 156 12.68 -2.02 19.74
N PRO A 157 13.83 -2.40 19.14
CA PRO A 157 13.88 -3.51 18.17
C PRO A 157 13.37 -4.82 18.74
N ALA A 158 13.75 -5.14 19.98
CA ALA A 158 13.31 -6.36 20.67
C ALA A 158 11.82 -6.34 21.03
N ALA A 159 11.20 -5.16 21.12
CA ALA A 159 9.77 -5.03 21.38
C ALA A 159 8.96 -5.11 20.08
N MET A 160 9.47 -4.53 18.98
CA MET A 160 8.80 -4.57 17.68
C MET A 160 8.58 -6.00 17.17
N THR A 161 9.52 -6.92 17.42
CA THR A 161 9.39 -8.34 17.05
C THR A 161 8.33 -9.10 17.84
N LYS A 162 7.90 -8.58 19.00
CA LYS A 162 6.85 -9.18 19.86
C LYS A 162 5.43 -8.83 19.40
N ILE A 163 5.28 -7.87 18.49
CA ILE A 163 3.98 -7.48 17.94
C ILE A 163 3.51 -8.59 17.00
N SER A 164 2.47 -9.32 17.39
CA SER A 164 1.95 -10.47 16.62
C SER A 164 1.03 -10.04 15.48
N SER A 165 0.84 -10.91 14.48
CA SER A 165 -0.16 -10.70 13.43
C SER A 165 -1.57 -10.54 14.00
N ASP A 166 -1.91 -11.34 15.00
CA ASP A 166 -3.23 -11.31 15.65
C ASP A 166 -3.46 -9.95 16.34
N THR A 167 -2.41 -9.36 16.92
CA THR A 167 -2.48 -8.00 17.49
C THR A 167 -2.83 -6.97 16.42
N VAL A 168 -2.18 -7.04 15.26
CA VAL A 168 -2.46 -6.12 14.15
C VAL A 168 -3.84 -6.36 13.58
N GLU A 169 -4.25 -7.61 13.39
CA GLU A 169 -5.55 -7.99 12.82
C GLU A 169 -6.73 -7.57 13.72
N GLU A 170 -6.59 -7.71 15.03
CA GLU A 170 -7.65 -7.32 15.98
C GLU A 170 -7.79 -5.80 16.09
N LEU A 171 -6.70 -5.04 15.92
CA LEU A 171 -6.68 -3.59 16.19
C LEU A 171 -6.78 -2.72 14.93
N GLN A 172 -6.37 -3.21 13.76
CA GLN A 172 -6.40 -2.43 12.53
C GLN A 172 -7.80 -1.86 12.25
N LEU A 173 -7.87 -0.68 11.62
CA LEU A 173 -9.11 0.04 11.30
C LEU A 173 -9.91 0.59 12.50
N MET A 174 -9.48 0.38 13.75
CA MET A 174 -10.10 1.08 14.88
C MET A 174 -9.59 2.53 14.95
N ALA A 175 -10.42 3.46 15.45
CA ALA A 175 -10.05 4.85 15.74
C ALA A 175 -10.20 5.16 17.25
N PRO A 176 -9.24 4.72 18.10
CA PRO A 176 -9.37 4.84 19.56
C PRO A 176 -9.49 6.27 20.08
N HIS A 177 -8.94 7.26 19.37
CA HIS A 177 -9.02 8.65 19.80
C HIS A 177 -10.42 9.25 19.57
N THR A 178 -11.01 8.99 18.40
CA THR A 178 -12.25 9.63 17.96
C THR A 178 -13.50 8.83 18.37
N SER A 179 -13.43 7.49 18.39
CA SER A 179 -14.56 6.61 18.66
C SER A 179 -14.48 5.99 20.05
N ARG A 180 -15.38 6.40 20.96
CA ARG A 180 -15.43 5.85 22.33
C ARG A 180 -15.73 4.35 22.37
N ILE A 181 -16.50 3.85 21.39
CA ILE A 181 -16.86 2.43 21.30
C ILE A 181 -15.62 1.62 20.94
N GLU A 182 -14.89 2.04 19.91
CA GLU A 182 -13.67 1.38 19.47
C GLU A 182 -12.55 1.55 20.49
N ALA A 183 -12.46 2.70 21.17
CA ALA A 183 -11.53 2.90 22.28
C ALA A 183 -11.76 1.88 23.39
N LYS A 184 -13.02 1.66 23.79
CA LYS A 184 -13.37 0.68 24.83
C LYS A 184 -13.01 -0.75 24.39
N ALA A 185 -13.28 -1.09 23.13
CA ALA A 185 -12.93 -2.40 22.56
C ALA A 185 -11.41 -2.61 22.52
N ALA A 186 -10.67 -1.70 21.88
CA ALA A 186 -9.21 -1.70 21.81
C ALA A 186 -8.57 -1.78 23.20
N ARG A 187 -9.06 -0.98 24.17
CA ARG A 187 -8.60 -1.04 25.56
C ARG A 187 -8.83 -2.42 26.18
N GLY A 188 -9.98 -3.03 25.91
CA GLY A 188 -10.30 -4.38 26.35
C GLY A 188 -9.29 -5.40 25.83
N TYR A 189 -9.02 -5.38 24.52
CA TYR A 189 -8.03 -6.27 23.89
C TYR A 189 -6.62 -6.08 24.47
N VAL A 190 -6.17 -4.84 24.61
CA VAL A 190 -4.83 -4.52 25.11
C VAL A 190 -4.67 -4.86 26.59
N LEU A 191 -5.60 -4.43 27.45
CA LEU A 191 -5.43 -4.62 28.90
C LEU A 191 -5.70 -6.06 29.35
N SER A 192 -6.57 -6.80 28.66
CA SER A 192 -6.76 -8.24 28.91
C SER A 192 -5.58 -9.10 28.43
N GLY A 193 -4.70 -8.55 27.59
CA GLY A 193 -3.59 -9.28 26.99
C GLY A 193 -3.98 -10.14 25.79
N GLN A 194 -5.19 -9.98 25.24
CA GLN A 194 -5.59 -10.60 23.96
C GLN A 194 -4.79 -9.99 22.80
N ALA A 195 -4.59 -8.67 22.82
CA ALA A 195 -3.62 -7.97 21.98
C ALA A 195 -2.32 -7.75 22.77
N PHE A 196 -1.18 -7.73 22.06
CA PHE A 196 0.16 -7.58 22.66
C PHE A 196 0.49 -8.69 23.68
N VAL A 197 0.16 -9.95 23.35
CA VAL A 197 0.37 -11.13 24.22
C VAL A 197 1.81 -11.24 24.74
N GLY A 198 2.80 -10.89 23.92
CA GLY A 198 4.23 -10.96 24.26
C GLY A 198 4.73 -9.88 25.24
N PHE A 199 3.86 -8.99 25.71
CA PHE A 199 4.19 -7.87 26.59
C PHE A 199 3.64 -8.09 28.00
N SER A 200 4.30 -7.54 29.01
CA SER A 200 3.83 -7.49 30.40
C SER A 200 2.64 -6.55 30.58
N GLU A 201 1.92 -6.68 31.70
CA GLU A 201 0.77 -5.81 31.99
C GLU A 201 1.15 -4.32 32.06
N SER A 202 2.33 -4.00 32.62
CA SER A 202 2.83 -2.62 32.67
C SER A 202 3.16 -2.07 31.29
N GLU A 203 3.79 -2.88 30.42
CA GLU A 203 4.08 -2.47 29.04
C GLU A 203 2.78 -2.24 28.26
N ARG A 204 1.79 -3.12 28.40
CA ARG A 204 0.48 -2.96 27.73
C ARG A 204 -0.26 -1.70 28.17
N LYS A 205 -0.15 -1.29 29.45
CA LYS A 205 -0.70 0.01 29.92
C LYS A 205 -0.02 1.20 29.24
N THR A 206 1.30 1.14 29.08
CA THR A 206 2.05 2.18 28.37
C THR A 206 1.67 2.24 26.88
N ILE A 207 1.60 1.08 26.22
CA ILE A 207 1.16 0.95 24.82
C ILE A 207 -0.23 1.56 24.65
N TRP A 208 -1.19 1.20 25.52
CA TRP A 208 -2.54 1.77 25.50
C TRP A 208 -2.53 3.30 25.60
N SER A 209 -1.74 3.87 26.52
CA SER A 209 -1.67 5.32 26.71
C SER A 209 -1.16 6.09 25.49
N ARG A 210 -0.39 5.43 24.62
CA ARG A 210 0.09 5.97 23.34
C ARG A 210 -0.97 5.79 22.25
N MET A 211 -1.56 4.60 22.16
CA MET A 211 -2.64 4.29 21.20
C MET A 211 -3.86 5.20 21.36
N GLU A 212 -4.28 5.49 22.59
CA GLU A 212 -5.46 6.33 22.87
C GLU A 212 -5.32 7.77 22.37
N LYS A 213 -4.07 8.25 22.20
CA LYS A 213 -3.76 9.60 21.72
C LYS A 213 -3.64 9.68 20.20
N PHE A 214 -3.65 8.54 19.51
CA PHE A 214 -3.46 8.51 18.07
C PHE A 214 -4.74 8.94 17.34
N ASP A 215 -4.68 10.12 16.73
CA ASP A 215 -5.79 10.69 15.96
C ASP A 215 -5.84 10.09 14.54
N GLY A 216 -6.38 8.89 14.44
CA GLY A 216 -6.54 8.19 13.17
C GLY A 216 -6.97 6.74 13.31
N LEU A 217 -7.20 6.10 12.16
CA LEU A 217 -7.41 4.66 12.08
C LEU A 217 -6.08 3.94 12.26
N ILE A 218 -6.04 2.93 13.12
CA ILE A 218 -4.86 2.09 13.34
C ILE A 218 -4.41 1.51 11.98
N PRO A 219 -3.22 1.91 11.48
CA PRO A 219 -2.80 1.58 10.13
C PRO A 219 -2.15 0.18 10.07
N SER A 220 -2.32 -0.50 8.94
CA SER A 220 -1.68 -1.78 8.66
C SER A 220 -1.39 -1.95 7.17
N VAL A 221 -0.66 -2.99 6.80
CA VAL A 221 -0.44 -3.33 5.38
C VAL A 221 -1.76 -3.61 4.67
N TYR A 222 -2.75 -4.18 5.38
CA TYR A 222 -4.10 -4.38 4.83
C TYR A 222 -4.76 -3.04 4.49
N THR A 223 -4.76 -2.09 5.43
CA THR A 223 -5.41 -0.78 5.23
C THR A 223 -4.70 0.02 4.14
N PHE A 224 -3.38 -0.10 4.03
CA PHE A 224 -2.61 0.46 2.91
C PHE A 224 -3.14 -0.01 1.56
N PHE A 225 -3.34 -1.32 1.37
CA PHE A 225 -3.83 -1.83 0.09
C PHE A 225 -5.28 -1.44 -0.19
N GLU A 226 -6.14 -1.29 0.82
CA GLU A 226 -7.49 -0.74 0.64
C GLU A 226 -7.44 0.73 0.22
N ASN A 227 -6.70 1.56 0.96
CA ASN A 227 -6.52 2.97 0.65
C ASN A 227 -5.87 3.18 -0.72
N PHE A 228 -4.95 2.30 -1.12
CA PHE A 228 -4.31 2.36 -2.42
C PHE A 228 -5.29 2.20 -3.58
N LYS A 229 -6.34 1.36 -3.46
CA LYS A 229 -7.37 1.24 -4.53
C LYS A 229 -8.04 2.57 -4.81
N TYR A 230 -8.31 3.33 -3.75
CA TYR A 230 -8.90 4.65 -3.84
C TYR A 230 -7.90 5.68 -4.38
N LEU A 231 -6.66 5.68 -3.86
CA LEU A 231 -5.58 6.53 -4.34
C LEU A 231 -5.32 6.32 -5.83
N GLU A 232 -5.28 5.08 -6.31
CA GLU A 232 -5.07 4.76 -7.73
C GLU A 232 -6.16 5.38 -8.61
N SER A 233 -7.42 5.33 -8.18
CA SER A 233 -8.54 5.97 -8.89
C SER A 233 -8.36 7.49 -8.98
N CYS A 234 -7.92 8.11 -7.90
CA CYS A 234 -7.61 9.55 -7.87
C CYS A 234 -6.39 9.88 -8.74
N ALA A 235 -5.36 9.04 -8.71
CA ALA A 235 -4.14 9.20 -9.52
C ALA A 235 -4.46 9.23 -11.01
N HIS A 236 -5.39 8.38 -11.45
CA HIS A 236 -5.87 8.39 -12.84
C HIS A 236 -6.53 9.72 -13.23
N CYS A 237 -7.24 10.38 -12.31
CA CYS A 237 -7.78 11.71 -12.54
C CYS A 237 -6.64 12.73 -12.72
N VAL A 238 -5.68 12.76 -11.79
CA VAL A 238 -4.56 13.71 -11.82
C VAL A 238 -3.71 13.56 -13.08
N LYS A 239 -3.47 12.33 -13.55
CA LYS A 239 -2.70 12.06 -14.79
C LYS A 239 -3.32 12.67 -16.05
N ARG A 240 -4.61 13.01 -16.06
CA ARG A 240 -5.24 13.74 -17.19
C ARG A 240 -4.61 15.11 -17.42
N LEU A 241 -3.94 15.68 -16.41
CA LEU A 241 -3.33 17.00 -16.47
C LEU A 241 -1.96 17.02 -17.17
N PHE A 242 -1.34 15.87 -17.49
CA PHE A 242 0.00 15.86 -18.09
C PHE A 242 0.32 14.63 -18.97
N GLY A 243 -0.68 13.79 -19.24
CA GLY A 243 -0.53 12.65 -20.15
C GLY A 243 0.46 11.57 -19.66
N PRO A 244 0.97 10.74 -20.58
CA PRO A 244 1.91 9.68 -20.25
C PRO A 244 3.27 10.23 -19.80
N SER A 245 3.62 9.99 -18.52
CA SER A 245 4.93 10.31 -17.95
C SER A 245 5.70 9.06 -17.56
N ARG A 246 7.04 9.12 -17.66
CA ARG A 246 7.95 8.10 -17.13
C ARG A 246 8.33 8.35 -15.67
N GLU A 247 8.02 9.54 -15.15
CA GLU A 247 8.30 9.95 -13.78
C GLU A 247 7.08 9.74 -12.88
N SER A 248 7.25 9.99 -11.58
CA SER A 248 6.13 9.99 -10.65
C SER A 248 5.24 11.22 -10.83
N ILE A 249 3.99 11.13 -10.36
CA ILE A 249 3.02 12.24 -10.39
C ILE A 249 3.61 13.46 -9.70
N TRP A 250 4.23 13.28 -8.53
CA TRP A 250 4.89 14.35 -7.80
C TRP A 250 5.99 15.03 -8.63
N SER A 251 6.93 14.27 -9.20
CA SER A 251 8.02 14.83 -10.00
C SER A 251 7.51 15.55 -11.24
N THR A 252 6.55 14.95 -11.96
CA THR A 252 5.95 15.58 -13.14
C THR A 252 5.22 16.88 -12.78
N MET A 253 4.39 16.89 -11.74
CA MET A 253 3.69 18.10 -11.30
C MET A 253 4.64 19.17 -10.74
N LYS A 254 5.73 18.77 -10.08
CA LYS A 254 6.79 19.70 -9.65
C LYS A 254 7.42 20.41 -10.84
N HIS A 255 7.64 19.73 -11.97
CA HIS A 255 8.15 20.35 -13.20
C HIS A 255 7.13 21.26 -13.89
N MET A 256 5.83 20.96 -13.76
CA MET A 256 4.74 21.79 -14.28
C MET A 256 4.51 23.07 -13.46
N PHE A 257 5.03 23.13 -12.23
CA PHE A 257 4.77 24.25 -11.32
C PHE A 257 5.67 25.44 -11.63
N ILE A 258 5.08 26.49 -12.19
CA ILE A 258 5.77 27.73 -12.52
C ILE A 258 5.41 28.77 -11.47
N THR A 259 6.42 29.29 -10.77
CA THR A 259 6.23 30.42 -9.85
C THR A 259 6.48 31.70 -10.66
N ALA A 260 5.50 32.60 -10.75
CA ALA A 260 5.74 33.90 -11.37
C ALA A 260 6.88 34.61 -10.61
N LEU A 261 7.95 34.96 -11.31
CA LEU A 261 9.21 35.44 -10.73
C LEU A 261 9.10 36.82 -10.05
N ASN A 262 8.00 37.56 -10.25
CA ASN A 262 7.98 39.01 -10.05
C ASN A 262 6.82 39.57 -9.23
N THR A 263 6.17 38.76 -8.42
CA THR A 263 5.12 39.26 -7.54
C THR A 263 5.25 38.60 -6.18
N GLU A 264 5.11 39.39 -5.12
CA GLU A 264 4.83 38.94 -3.76
C GLU A 264 3.46 38.23 -3.73
N GLU A 265 3.32 37.15 -4.51
CA GLU A 265 2.04 36.58 -4.87
C GLU A 265 1.65 35.52 -3.84
N ASP A 266 0.59 35.87 -3.12
CA ASP A 266 -0.12 35.05 -2.17
C ASP A 266 -0.46 33.66 -2.74
N CYS A 267 -0.29 32.62 -1.92
CA CYS A 267 -0.77 31.28 -2.23
C CYS A 267 -2.31 31.28 -2.29
N LEU A 268 -2.87 30.76 -3.37
CA LEU A 268 -4.32 30.53 -3.48
C LEU A 268 -4.69 29.22 -2.78
N ILE A 269 -5.56 29.33 -1.79
CA ILE A 269 -6.16 28.20 -1.08
C ILE A 269 -7.66 28.19 -1.39
N GLN A 270 -8.13 27.15 -2.06
CA GLN A 270 -9.54 26.89 -2.30
C GLN A 270 -10.22 26.61 -0.95
N THR A 271 -11.22 27.42 -0.60
CA THR A 271 -11.99 27.30 0.64
C THR A 271 -13.40 26.73 0.42
N SER A 272 -13.92 26.80 -0.81
CA SER A 272 -15.15 26.14 -1.26
C SER A 272 -15.03 25.77 -2.74
N GLU A 273 -16.06 25.18 -3.34
CA GLU A 273 -16.06 24.85 -4.78
C GLU A 273 -15.73 26.06 -5.67
N SER A 274 -16.13 27.27 -5.27
CA SER A 274 -15.98 28.48 -6.09
C SER A 274 -15.10 29.57 -5.47
N THR A 275 -14.73 29.47 -4.19
CA THR A 275 -14.01 30.54 -3.48
C THR A 275 -12.57 30.19 -3.14
N PHE A 276 -11.71 31.22 -3.17
CA PHE A 276 -10.30 31.12 -2.86
C PHE A 276 -9.90 32.19 -1.85
N ARG A 277 -8.95 31.85 -0.98
CA ARG A 277 -8.30 32.76 -0.05
C ARG A 277 -6.83 32.90 -0.43
N GLN A 278 -6.34 34.13 -0.42
CA GLN A 278 -4.93 34.46 -0.59
C GLN A 278 -4.20 34.37 0.75
N THR A 279 -3.02 33.75 0.78
CA THR A 279 -2.20 33.63 1.99
C THR A 279 -0.71 33.73 1.66
N ARG A 280 0.02 34.61 2.37
CA ARG A 280 1.47 34.77 2.21
C ARG A 280 2.21 33.52 2.67
N MET A 281 2.99 32.89 1.80
CA MET A 281 3.71 31.65 2.09
C MET A 281 5.04 31.51 1.33
N MET A 282 5.94 30.70 1.88
CA MET A 282 7.22 30.36 1.26
C MET A 282 7.02 29.46 0.03
N SER A 283 7.93 29.55 -0.94
CA SER A 283 7.78 28.87 -2.25
C SER A 283 7.61 27.35 -2.16
N ALA A 284 8.35 26.67 -1.29
CA ALA A 284 8.26 25.22 -1.11
C ALA A 284 6.91 24.77 -0.52
N GLU A 285 6.32 25.58 0.36
CA GLU A 285 5.00 25.29 0.93
C GLU A 285 3.88 25.51 -0.09
N ARG A 286 4.05 26.48 -1.00
CA ARG A 286 3.10 26.75 -2.08
C ARG A 286 2.91 25.54 -2.99
N LEU A 287 4.00 24.93 -3.46
CA LEU A 287 3.92 23.72 -4.30
C LEU A 287 3.19 22.59 -3.58
N ASN A 288 3.53 22.34 -2.31
CA ASN A 288 2.90 21.28 -1.52
C ASN A 288 1.38 21.51 -1.36
N LEU A 289 0.97 22.75 -1.08
CA LEU A 289 -0.46 23.08 -0.96
C LEU A 289 -1.19 23.04 -2.29
N ALA A 290 -0.59 23.57 -3.36
CA ALA A 290 -1.14 23.49 -4.71
C ALA A 290 -1.34 22.03 -5.13
N TYR A 291 -0.34 21.19 -4.89
CA TYR A 291 -0.40 19.75 -5.16
C TYR A 291 -1.53 19.06 -4.40
N ARG A 292 -1.63 19.30 -3.08
CA ARG A 292 -2.69 18.74 -2.23
C ARG A 292 -4.08 19.19 -2.69
N GLN A 293 -4.26 20.43 -3.12
CA GLN A 293 -5.55 20.93 -3.62
C GLN A 293 -6.00 20.21 -4.89
N VAL A 294 -5.09 19.88 -5.81
CA VAL A 294 -5.40 19.06 -6.99
C VAL A 294 -5.83 17.65 -6.58
N TRP A 295 -5.12 17.03 -5.64
CA TRP A 295 -5.51 15.71 -5.11
C TRP A 295 -6.87 15.74 -4.39
N LEU A 296 -7.14 16.76 -3.58
CA LEU A 296 -8.44 16.94 -2.92
C LEU A 296 -9.57 17.07 -3.93
N TYR A 297 -9.34 17.78 -5.04
CA TYR A 297 -10.30 17.83 -6.14
C TYR A 297 -10.53 16.44 -6.74
N ALA A 298 -9.46 15.71 -7.08
CA ALA A 298 -9.55 14.35 -7.60
C ALA A 298 -10.33 13.42 -6.65
N MET A 299 -10.04 13.47 -5.35
CA MET A 299 -10.73 12.70 -4.32
C MET A 299 -12.24 13.00 -4.25
N ARG A 300 -12.65 14.27 -4.39
CA ARG A 300 -14.08 14.63 -4.40
C ARG A 300 -14.83 14.11 -5.63
N HIS A 301 -14.14 13.99 -6.76
CA HIS A 301 -14.79 13.83 -8.06
C HIS A 301 -14.39 12.55 -8.83
N TYR A 302 -13.60 11.65 -8.25
CA TYR A 302 -13.06 10.47 -8.96
C TYR A 302 -14.13 9.59 -9.62
N LEU A 303 -15.33 9.49 -9.03
CA LEU A 303 -16.46 8.74 -9.60
C LEU A 303 -16.97 9.35 -10.91
N LEU A 304 -16.81 10.66 -11.09
CA LEU A 304 -17.19 11.38 -12.31
C LEU A 304 -16.04 11.45 -13.32
N MET A 305 -14.84 10.97 -12.96
CA MET A 305 -13.65 10.96 -13.82
C MET A 305 -13.01 9.57 -13.90
N PRO A 306 -13.76 8.50 -14.25
CA PRO A 306 -13.19 7.17 -14.42
C PRO A 306 -12.03 7.19 -15.44
N ALA A 307 -11.07 6.28 -15.29
CA ALA A 307 -9.94 6.19 -16.21
C ALA A 307 -10.40 5.92 -17.66
N ASP A 308 -9.71 6.52 -18.63
CA ASP A 308 -10.00 6.27 -20.05
C ASP A 308 -9.73 4.79 -20.39
N PRO A 309 -10.57 4.19 -21.26
CA PRO A 309 -10.37 2.80 -21.67
C PRO A 309 -9.01 2.64 -22.35
N LYS A 310 -8.26 1.61 -21.95
CA LYS A 310 -7.08 1.16 -22.69
C LYS A 310 -7.59 0.34 -23.87
N ASN A 311 -7.45 0.88 -25.09
CA ASN A 311 -7.77 0.28 -26.39
C ASN A 311 -9.08 -0.54 -26.44
N ASP A 312 -10.12 0.04 -27.05
CA ASP A 312 -11.37 -0.66 -27.37
C ASP A 312 -11.19 -1.82 -28.37
N ASP A 313 -10.03 -1.89 -29.04
CA ASP A 313 -9.78 -2.82 -30.15
C ASP A 313 -9.55 -4.28 -29.73
N ASP A 314 -9.18 -4.56 -28.47
CA ASP A 314 -8.84 -5.92 -28.00
C ASP A 314 -9.95 -6.61 -27.18
N LEU A 315 -11.13 -5.98 -27.01
CA LEU A 315 -12.23 -6.55 -26.21
C LEU A 315 -13.42 -6.96 -27.07
N LEU A 316 -13.70 -8.27 -27.13
CA LEU A 316 -14.86 -8.87 -27.82
C LEU A 316 -16.22 -8.37 -27.31
N ALA A 317 -16.26 -7.79 -26.11
CA ALA A 317 -17.41 -7.09 -25.57
C ALA A 317 -16.95 -5.71 -25.10
N LYS A 318 -17.55 -4.64 -25.63
CA LYS A 318 -17.34 -3.28 -25.11
C LYS A 318 -18.05 -3.19 -23.77
N PRO A 319 -17.35 -3.20 -22.62
CA PRO A 319 -18.02 -2.91 -21.37
C PRO A 319 -18.57 -1.49 -21.47
N ASN A 320 -19.84 -1.30 -21.12
CA ASN A 320 -20.51 0.01 -21.14
C ASN A 320 -19.93 0.89 -20.01
N ARG A 321 -18.66 1.29 -20.14
CA ARG A 321 -17.92 2.06 -19.13
C ARG A 321 -18.24 3.53 -19.33
N ALA A 322 -18.69 4.18 -18.26
CA ALA A 322 -19.01 5.60 -18.27
C ALA A 322 -17.79 6.42 -18.68
N LYS A 323 -17.97 7.38 -19.59
CA LYS A 323 -16.96 8.39 -19.91
C LYS A 323 -16.85 9.39 -18.77
N ALA A 324 -15.69 10.03 -18.64
CA ALA A 324 -15.50 11.11 -17.70
C ALA A 324 -16.41 12.31 -18.04
N ASP A 325 -16.93 12.94 -17.00
CA ASP A 325 -17.67 14.19 -17.12
C ASP A 325 -16.73 15.31 -17.55
N GLU A 326 -16.93 15.81 -18.77
CA GLU A 326 -16.08 16.82 -19.40
C GLU A 326 -16.03 18.13 -18.59
N ARG A 327 -17.10 18.49 -17.89
CA ARG A 327 -17.14 19.69 -17.05
C ARG A 327 -16.29 19.54 -15.81
N VAL A 328 -16.35 18.37 -15.18
CA VAL A 328 -15.52 18.07 -14.00
C VAL A 328 -14.04 18.04 -14.37
N VAL A 329 -13.69 17.48 -15.53
CA VAL A 329 -12.30 17.48 -16.03
C VAL A 329 -11.84 18.90 -16.37
N TYR A 330 -12.68 19.70 -17.02
CA TYR A 330 -12.38 21.11 -17.34
C TYR A 330 -12.13 21.94 -16.07
N GLU A 331 -12.98 21.83 -15.04
CA GLU A 331 -12.79 22.58 -13.80
C GLU A 331 -11.55 22.11 -13.02
N MET A 332 -11.15 20.83 -13.12
CA MET A 332 -9.88 20.36 -12.58
C MET A 332 -8.68 21.03 -13.25
N ALA A 333 -8.69 21.10 -14.59
CA ALA A 333 -7.62 21.75 -15.36
C ALA A 333 -7.53 23.24 -15.04
N LYS A 334 -8.68 23.91 -14.94
CA LYS A 334 -8.79 25.32 -14.55
C LYS A 334 -8.28 25.57 -13.12
N LEU A 335 -8.60 24.68 -12.18
CA LEU A 335 -8.05 24.72 -10.83
C LEU A 335 -6.53 24.55 -10.85
N ALA A 336 -6.01 23.53 -11.54
CA ALA A 336 -4.58 23.27 -11.65
C ALA A 336 -3.82 24.46 -12.25
N HIS A 337 -4.35 25.06 -13.32
CA HIS A 337 -3.78 26.25 -13.93
C HIS A 337 -3.74 27.44 -12.97
N ARG A 338 -4.84 27.72 -12.26
CA ARG A 338 -4.91 28.78 -11.24
C ARG A 338 -3.92 28.57 -10.10
N LEU A 339 -3.62 27.32 -9.77
CA LEU A 339 -2.65 26.95 -8.75
C LEU A 339 -1.19 27.02 -9.24
N GLY A 340 -0.95 27.37 -10.51
CA GLY A 340 0.39 27.55 -11.08
C GLY A 340 0.94 26.34 -11.86
N PHE A 341 0.12 25.30 -12.08
CA PHE A 341 0.52 24.15 -12.90
C PHE A 341 0.26 24.40 -14.38
N HIS A 342 1.27 24.16 -15.20
CA HIS A 342 1.22 24.36 -16.64
C HIS A 342 1.68 23.12 -17.39
N SER A 343 0.88 22.71 -18.38
CA SER A 343 1.21 21.64 -19.32
C SER A 343 0.41 21.84 -20.63
N PRO A 344 0.85 21.22 -21.73
CA PRO A 344 0.06 21.16 -22.97
C PRO A 344 -1.35 20.59 -22.73
N GLU A 345 -1.48 19.57 -21.89
CA GLU A 345 -2.75 18.91 -21.58
C GLU A 345 -3.70 19.83 -20.81
N ILE A 346 -3.21 20.55 -19.80
CA ILE A 346 -4.01 21.57 -19.09
C ILE A 346 -4.51 22.62 -20.08
N THR A 347 -3.63 23.10 -20.96
CA THR A 347 -3.97 24.10 -21.98
C THR A 347 -5.03 23.56 -22.95
N ALA A 348 -4.88 22.33 -23.41
CA ALA A 348 -5.82 21.67 -24.30
C ALA A 348 -7.19 21.47 -23.65
N LEU A 349 -7.23 21.05 -22.38
CA LEU A 349 -8.46 20.89 -21.61
C LEU A 349 -9.17 22.24 -21.40
N MET A 350 -8.42 23.30 -21.11
CA MET A 350 -8.98 24.65 -20.97
C MET A 350 -9.58 25.20 -22.28
N ASN A 351 -9.01 24.82 -23.43
CA ASN A 351 -9.53 25.20 -24.76
C ASN A 351 -10.78 24.39 -25.17
N GLN A 352 -11.10 23.33 -24.45
CA GLN A 352 -12.23 22.44 -24.72
C GLN A 352 -13.45 22.75 -23.82
N SER A 353 -13.59 23.99 -23.35
CA SER A 353 -14.70 24.39 -22.46
C SER A 353 -16.05 23.80 -22.90
N PRO A 354 -16.72 22.97 -22.06
CA PRO A 354 -17.98 22.33 -22.43
C PRO A 354 -19.05 23.33 -22.85
N ASP A 355 -19.11 24.49 -22.19
CA ASP A 355 -20.04 25.56 -22.54
C ASP A 355 -19.76 26.14 -23.94
N GLN A 356 -18.48 26.29 -24.30
CA GLN A 356 -18.10 26.71 -25.65
C GLN A 356 -18.43 25.63 -26.69
N GLN A 357 -18.29 24.35 -26.36
CA GLN A 357 -18.66 23.26 -27.26
C GLN A 357 -20.18 23.18 -27.46
N ILE A 358 -20.96 23.32 -26.38
CA ILE A 358 -22.42 23.39 -26.42
C ILE A 358 -22.87 24.60 -27.23
N ALA A 359 -22.30 25.78 -26.98
CA ALA A 359 -22.60 26.99 -27.73
C ALA A 359 -22.23 26.84 -29.22
N ARG A 360 -21.06 26.27 -29.54
CA ARG A 360 -20.63 26.00 -30.92
C ARG A 360 -21.56 25.02 -31.61
N ALA A 361 -21.94 23.92 -30.95
CA ALA A 361 -22.87 22.93 -31.51
C ALA A 361 -24.26 23.54 -31.75
N ALA A 362 -24.75 24.36 -30.83
CA ALA A 362 -26.01 25.09 -30.99
C ALA A 362 -25.95 26.06 -32.18
N LEU A 363 -24.89 26.86 -32.29
CA LEU A 363 -24.68 27.80 -33.41
C LEU A 363 -24.57 27.08 -34.76
N LEU A 364 -23.89 25.93 -34.81
CA LEU A 364 -23.79 25.12 -36.04
C LEU A 364 -25.15 24.53 -36.46
N ARG A 365 -25.98 24.10 -35.52
CA ARG A 365 -27.34 23.61 -35.82
C ARG A 365 -28.23 24.71 -36.41
N VAL A 366 -28.18 25.92 -35.83
CA VAL A 366 -28.90 27.09 -36.36
C VAL A 366 -28.42 27.44 -37.76
N ARG A 367 -27.10 27.37 -38.02
CA ARG A 367 -26.54 27.61 -39.36
C ARG A 367 -27.03 26.60 -40.39
N ILE A 368 -27.09 25.30 -40.07
CA ILE A 368 -27.54 24.25 -41.00
C ILE A 368 -29.04 24.42 -41.33
N GLN A 369 -29.87 24.78 -40.35
CA GLN A 369 -31.30 25.03 -40.57
C GLN A 369 -31.55 26.25 -41.46
N GLY A 370 -30.71 27.29 -41.38
CA GLY A 370 -30.80 28.46 -42.26
C GLY A 370 -30.49 28.18 -43.74
N TYR A 371 -29.77 27.11 -44.06
CA TYR A 371 -29.47 26.71 -45.45
C TYR A 371 -30.53 25.79 -46.07
N GLN A 372 -31.48 25.25 -45.31
CA GLN A 372 -32.56 24.39 -45.82
C GLN A 372 -33.89 25.13 -46.08
N VAL A 373 -33.92 26.45 -45.86
CA VAL A 373 -35.10 27.31 -46.09
C VAL A 373 -34.81 28.39 -47.15
N GLY A 374 -33.81 28.15 -48.01
CA GLY A 374 -33.41 29.06 -49.10
C GLY A 374 -33.86 28.58 -50.46
#